data_AF-A0AAW5RC27-F1
#
_entry.id   AF-A0AAW5RC27-F1
#
_cell.length_a   1.000
_cell.length_b   1.000
_cell.length_c   1.000
_cell.angle_alpha   90.00
_cell.angle_beta   90.00
_cell.angle_gamma   90.00
#
_symmetry.space_group_name_H-M   'P 1'
#
loop_
_entity.id
_entity.type
_entity.pdbx_description
1 polymer ?
#
loop_
_entity_poly.entity_id
_entity_poly.type
_entity_poly.pdbx_seq_one_letter_code
_entity_poly.pdbx_strand_id
1 'polypeptide(L)'
;MKIAIVGSGISGMYAAWKLSQQHQVTIFEKENYFGGHTDTHDLWLDEQNVAVDSGFIVFNDYNYPLFSAMIAELGVQAQNSDMSFSVNNQVTGLQYNPSKKWSLLTRPQNFLNKNFRLMLSDLIRFYQENKDVVVDQCDAELSIEDYLNRNDYSQVFREEHLYPMCGALWSSPVDQVGKIPYKFVVSFFQHHRMLQLADRPQWQTVKGGSASYIRAIQKACPSIIWKKAQVQQVIRENDLVHIVTNQEQETFDWVVFASHADDTLKLIQNPSADERDVLGCFDYQDNFMVVHHDTSIMPKRQSQWASWHVHVTAQEKPEKNSKAHQVHYGFTYWMNSLQNLPCKTQVFSTLNPNMPIAKDKIYVERHYRHPVFDKKAIESQARWELINGQNRSSFCGAYWGWGFHEDGARSAQRVVDKLLKLKD
;
A
#
# COMPACT_ATOMS: atom_id res chain seq x y z
N MET A 1 -2.32 -31.41 8.11
CA MET A 1 -3.44 -30.56 8.56
C MET A 1 -4.31 -30.08 7.40
N LYS A 2 -5.58 -29.83 7.68
CA LYS A 2 -6.54 -29.08 6.88
C LYS A 2 -6.59 -27.64 7.39
N ILE A 3 -6.19 -26.68 6.56
CA ILE A 3 -5.99 -25.28 6.94
C ILE A 3 -6.97 -24.38 6.18
N ALA A 4 -7.71 -23.55 6.92
CA ALA A 4 -8.49 -22.46 6.34
C ALA A 4 -7.66 -21.19 6.26
N ILE A 5 -7.72 -20.48 5.14
CA ILE A 5 -7.14 -19.14 4.97
C ILE A 5 -8.29 -18.16 4.70
N VAL A 6 -8.47 -17.18 5.58
CA VAL A 6 -9.54 -16.19 5.48
C VAL A 6 -8.98 -14.89 4.92
N GLY A 7 -9.34 -14.57 3.67
CA GLY A 7 -8.83 -13.43 2.91
C GLY A 7 -7.82 -13.87 1.84
N SER A 8 -7.98 -13.34 0.63
CA SER A 8 -7.14 -13.68 -0.52
C SER A 8 -6.23 -12.55 -1.00
N GLY A 9 -5.92 -11.59 -0.14
CA GLY A 9 -4.82 -10.65 -0.38
C GLY A 9 -3.47 -11.36 -0.54
N ILE A 10 -2.41 -10.59 -0.83
CA ILE A 10 -1.05 -11.13 -0.98
C ILE A 10 -0.63 -12.03 0.18
N SER A 11 -0.97 -11.68 1.43
CA SER A 11 -0.66 -12.52 2.59
C SER A 11 -1.33 -13.90 2.51
N GLY A 12 -2.61 -13.94 2.16
CA GLY A 12 -3.35 -15.19 2.02
C GLY A 12 -2.85 -16.02 0.85
N MET A 13 -2.56 -15.37 -0.29
CA MET A 13 -2.01 -16.01 -1.48
C MET A 13 -0.63 -16.61 -1.24
N TYR A 14 0.26 -15.86 -0.60
CA TYR A 14 1.60 -16.30 -0.27
C TYR A 14 1.56 -17.47 0.72
N ALA A 15 0.73 -17.38 1.77
CA ALA A 15 0.53 -18.48 2.72
C ALA A 15 -0.04 -19.73 2.03
N ALA A 16 -1.06 -19.59 1.18
CA ALA A 16 -1.67 -20.69 0.46
C ALA A 16 -0.66 -21.39 -0.46
N TRP A 17 0.10 -20.61 -1.24
CA TRP A 17 1.14 -21.11 -2.14
C TRP A 17 2.17 -21.97 -1.39
N LYS A 18 2.69 -21.50 -0.25
CA LYS A 18 3.67 -22.26 0.54
C LYS A 18 3.06 -23.46 1.26
N LEU A 19 1.91 -23.30 1.92
CA LEU A 19 1.31 -24.36 2.75
C LEU A 19 0.69 -25.50 1.93
N SER A 20 0.20 -25.21 0.71
CA SER A 20 -0.44 -26.21 -0.15
C SER A 20 0.47 -27.37 -0.58
N GLN A 21 1.78 -27.23 -0.39
CA GLN A 21 2.77 -28.27 -0.68
C GLN A 21 2.74 -29.42 0.33
N GLN A 22 2.26 -29.17 1.56
CA GLN A 22 2.28 -30.14 2.67
C GLN A 22 0.93 -30.28 3.40
N HIS A 23 -0.02 -29.40 3.09
CA HIS A 23 -1.30 -29.32 3.78
C HIS A 23 -2.47 -29.17 2.80
N GLN A 24 -3.66 -29.59 3.23
CA GLN A 24 -4.88 -29.31 2.50
C GLN A 24 -5.33 -27.88 2.83
N VAL A 25 -5.29 -26.99 1.84
CA VAL A 25 -5.58 -25.56 2.04
C VAL A 25 -6.90 -25.20 1.38
N THR A 26 -7.77 -24.52 2.12
CA THR A 26 -8.96 -23.85 1.58
C THR A 26 -8.83 -22.35 1.80
N ILE A 27 -8.98 -21.56 0.75
CA ILE A 27 -9.00 -20.09 0.83
C ILE A 27 -10.43 -19.57 0.68
N PHE A 28 -10.82 -18.67 1.58
CA PHE A 28 -12.12 -18.00 1.59
C PHE A 28 -11.94 -16.53 1.25
N GLU A 29 -12.65 -16.08 0.21
CA GLU A 29 -12.66 -14.69 -0.25
C GLU A 29 -14.10 -14.18 -0.31
N LYS A 30 -14.36 -13.00 0.28
CA LYS A 30 -15.69 -12.39 0.29
C LYS A 30 -16.04 -11.77 -1.06
N GLU A 31 -15.04 -11.31 -1.81
CA GLU A 31 -15.24 -10.67 -3.11
C GLU A 31 -15.47 -11.69 -4.24
N ASN A 32 -15.93 -11.20 -5.39
CA ASN A 32 -16.13 -12.02 -6.58
C ASN A 32 -14.83 -12.30 -7.36
N TYR A 33 -13.68 -11.86 -6.88
CA TYR A 33 -12.35 -12.07 -7.43
C TYR A 33 -11.36 -12.38 -6.31
N PHE A 34 -10.22 -12.99 -6.67
CA PHE A 34 -9.16 -13.29 -5.71
C PHE A 34 -7.99 -12.32 -5.87
N GLY A 35 -7.35 -11.93 -4.76
CA GLY A 35 -6.19 -11.04 -4.77
C GLY A 35 -6.31 -9.82 -3.86
N GLY A 36 -7.52 -9.47 -3.41
CA GLY A 36 -7.79 -8.30 -2.59
C GLY A 36 -7.26 -7.03 -3.24
N HIS A 37 -6.28 -6.36 -2.61
CA HIS A 37 -5.65 -5.17 -3.18
C HIS A 37 -4.85 -5.44 -4.49
N THR A 38 -4.69 -6.70 -4.89
CA THR A 38 -4.23 -7.10 -6.23
C THR A 38 -5.42 -7.07 -7.18
N ASP A 39 -5.74 -5.88 -7.69
CA ASP A 39 -6.95 -5.61 -8.46
C ASP A 39 -6.57 -5.13 -9.87
N THR A 40 -6.75 -6.01 -10.86
CA THR A 40 -6.47 -5.77 -12.28
C THR A 40 -7.77 -5.73 -13.06
N HIS A 41 -7.97 -4.67 -13.86
CA HIS A 41 -9.14 -4.48 -14.71
C HIS A 41 -8.77 -4.68 -16.17
N ASP A 42 -9.48 -5.58 -16.84
CA ASP A 42 -9.34 -5.83 -18.27
C ASP A 42 -10.21 -4.85 -19.05
N LEU A 43 -9.61 -3.78 -19.60
CA LEU A 43 -10.30 -2.72 -20.34
C LEU A 43 -10.18 -2.93 -21.85
N TRP A 44 -11.26 -2.71 -22.60
CA TRP A 44 -11.22 -2.69 -24.06
C TRP A 44 -10.87 -1.28 -24.57
N LEU A 45 -9.61 -1.09 -24.98
CA LEU A 45 -9.07 0.21 -25.41
C LEU A 45 -8.28 0.05 -26.70
N ASP A 46 -8.45 0.97 -27.64
CA ASP A 46 -7.71 0.99 -28.93
C ASP A 46 -7.72 -0.39 -29.64
N GLU A 47 -8.89 -1.05 -29.68
CA GLU A 47 -9.12 -2.36 -30.31
C GLU A 47 -8.37 -3.55 -29.69
N GLN A 48 -7.97 -3.43 -28.42
CA GLN A 48 -7.28 -4.50 -27.69
C GLN A 48 -7.68 -4.52 -26.22
N ASN A 49 -7.42 -5.65 -25.56
CA ASN A 49 -7.57 -5.77 -24.12
C ASN A 49 -6.32 -5.23 -23.40
N VAL A 50 -6.53 -4.33 -22.45
CA VAL A 50 -5.49 -3.67 -21.66
C VAL A 50 -5.76 -3.94 -20.18
N ALA A 51 -4.84 -4.67 -19.55
CA ALA A 51 -4.87 -4.93 -18.11
C ALA A 51 -4.33 -3.71 -17.34
N VAL A 52 -5.17 -3.10 -16.51
CA VAL A 52 -4.84 -1.91 -15.70
C VAL A 52 -4.98 -2.23 -14.22
N ASP A 53 -3.90 -2.04 -13.46
CA ASP A 53 -3.94 -2.23 -12.00
C ASP A 53 -4.47 -0.96 -11.32
N SER A 54 -5.27 -1.13 -10.27
CA SER A 54 -5.80 0.00 -9.46
C SER A 54 -5.48 -0.09 -7.98
N GLY A 55 -4.93 -1.20 -7.51
CA GLY A 55 -4.43 -1.35 -6.14
C GLY A 55 -2.91 -1.48 -6.12
N PHE A 56 -2.41 -2.72 -6.07
CA PHE A 56 -0.98 -2.99 -6.17
C PHE A 56 -0.51 -2.92 -7.62
N ILE A 57 0.47 -2.05 -7.89
CA ILE A 57 0.94 -1.77 -9.26
C ILE A 57 2.41 -2.14 -9.42
N VAL A 58 3.27 -1.73 -8.47
CA VAL A 58 4.73 -1.74 -8.66
C VAL A 58 5.50 -2.26 -7.46
N PHE A 59 6.69 -2.77 -7.75
CA PHE A 59 7.64 -3.32 -6.78
C PHE A 59 9.08 -3.13 -7.27
N ASN A 60 10.07 -3.52 -6.47
CA ASN A 60 11.44 -3.70 -6.94
C ASN A 60 12.08 -4.87 -6.19
N ASP A 61 13.01 -5.56 -6.85
CA ASP A 61 13.67 -6.75 -6.31
C ASP A 61 14.40 -6.54 -4.97
N TYR A 62 14.96 -5.36 -4.76
CA TYR A 62 15.69 -5.00 -3.55
C TYR A 62 14.77 -4.88 -2.31
N ASN A 63 13.66 -4.15 -2.42
CA ASN A 63 12.71 -3.94 -1.30
C ASN A 63 11.64 -5.03 -1.21
N TYR A 64 11.43 -5.82 -2.26
CA TYR A 64 10.40 -6.85 -2.35
C TYR A 64 11.00 -8.24 -2.62
N PRO A 65 11.95 -8.72 -1.80
CA PRO A 65 12.67 -9.96 -2.10
C PRO A 65 11.76 -11.19 -2.11
N LEU A 66 10.80 -11.31 -1.18
CA LEU A 66 9.91 -12.47 -1.12
C LEU A 66 8.91 -12.48 -2.28
N PHE A 67 8.30 -11.32 -2.56
CA PHE A 67 7.39 -11.21 -3.69
C PHE A 67 8.11 -11.46 -5.02
N SER A 68 9.30 -10.88 -5.20
CA SER A 68 10.10 -11.05 -6.42
C SER A 68 10.51 -12.50 -6.63
N ALA A 69 10.95 -13.18 -5.56
CA ALA A 69 11.26 -14.61 -5.61
C ALA A 69 10.02 -15.45 -5.97
N MET A 70 8.87 -15.18 -5.36
CA MET A 70 7.62 -15.89 -5.63
C MET A 70 7.19 -15.76 -7.10
N ILE A 71 7.12 -14.55 -7.64
CA ILE A 71 6.68 -14.38 -9.03
C ILE A 71 7.68 -14.97 -10.02
N ALA A 72 8.98 -14.95 -9.71
CA ALA A 72 10.00 -15.59 -10.52
C ALA A 72 9.85 -17.12 -10.52
N GLU A 73 9.62 -17.75 -9.35
CA GLU A 73 9.37 -19.19 -9.23
C GLU A 73 8.09 -19.61 -9.97
N LEU A 74 7.06 -18.76 -9.96
CA LEU A 74 5.81 -18.96 -10.70
C LEU A 74 5.93 -18.71 -12.21
N GLY A 75 7.10 -18.24 -12.70
CA GLY A 75 7.31 -17.91 -14.11
C GLY A 75 6.55 -16.68 -14.59
N VAL A 76 6.15 -15.79 -13.68
CA VAL A 76 5.43 -14.55 -13.97
C VAL A 76 6.43 -13.46 -14.32
N GLN A 77 6.25 -12.84 -15.49
CA GLN A 77 7.19 -11.83 -16.00
C GLN A 77 6.99 -10.46 -15.33
N ALA A 78 8.11 -9.86 -14.93
CA ALA A 78 8.19 -8.46 -14.54
C ALA A 78 8.74 -7.60 -15.69
N GLN A 79 8.45 -6.30 -15.68
CA GLN A 79 9.03 -5.34 -16.61
C GLN A 79 9.34 -4.02 -15.90
N ASN A 80 10.32 -3.27 -16.39
CA ASN A 80 10.72 -2.00 -15.79
C ASN A 80 9.57 -1.01 -15.79
N SER A 81 9.46 -0.22 -14.72
CA SER A 81 8.44 0.80 -14.52
C SER A 81 9.09 2.16 -14.32
N ASP A 82 8.50 3.21 -14.89
CA ASP A 82 8.87 4.59 -14.55
C ASP A 82 8.17 5.00 -13.25
N MET A 83 8.97 5.37 -12.23
CA MET A 83 8.49 5.82 -10.92
C MET A 83 8.67 7.32 -10.73
N SER A 84 8.51 8.11 -11.79
CA SER A 84 8.63 9.56 -11.66
C SER A 84 7.53 10.13 -10.77
N PHE A 85 7.90 11.11 -9.96
CA PHE A 85 7.03 11.78 -9.00
C PHE A 85 6.88 13.25 -9.41
N SER A 86 5.76 13.86 -9.06
CA SER A 86 5.55 15.30 -9.24
C SER A 86 4.49 15.82 -8.28
N VAL A 87 4.62 17.09 -7.94
CA VAL A 87 3.65 17.83 -7.14
C VAL A 87 3.15 19.01 -7.98
N ASN A 88 1.84 19.19 -7.97
CA ASN A 88 1.19 20.37 -8.52
C ASN A 88 0.33 21.00 -7.43
N ASN A 89 0.87 22.06 -6.82
CA ASN A 89 0.18 22.82 -5.81
C ASN A 89 -0.58 23.97 -6.46
N GLN A 90 -1.90 23.82 -6.59
CA GLN A 90 -2.77 24.82 -7.20
C GLN A 90 -3.00 26.03 -6.29
N VAL A 91 -2.71 25.90 -4.99
CA VAL A 91 -2.87 26.98 -4.00
C VAL A 91 -1.68 27.94 -4.07
N THR A 92 -0.46 27.42 -4.09
CA THR A 92 0.76 28.23 -4.16
C THR A 92 1.22 28.50 -5.61
N GLY A 93 0.71 27.72 -6.56
CA GLY A 93 1.16 27.71 -7.96
C GLY A 93 2.48 26.98 -8.17
N LEU A 94 3.07 26.39 -7.13
CA LEU A 94 4.32 25.64 -7.25
C LEU A 94 4.08 24.30 -7.94
N GLN A 95 4.93 24.02 -8.93
CA GLN A 95 4.90 22.76 -9.64
C GLN A 95 6.31 22.29 -9.95
N TYR A 96 6.61 21.04 -9.62
CA TYR A 96 7.89 20.44 -9.93
C TYR A 96 7.80 18.91 -10.07
N ASN A 97 8.82 18.35 -10.71
CA ASN A 97 9.02 16.91 -10.87
C ASN A 97 10.50 16.66 -10.51
N PRO A 98 10.82 16.01 -9.38
CA PRO A 98 12.21 15.78 -8.98
C PRO A 98 12.88 14.61 -9.74
N SER A 99 12.12 13.80 -10.48
CA SER A 99 12.55 12.45 -10.88
C SER A 99 13.30 12.37 -12.21
N LYS A 100 13.31 13.41 -13.04
CA LYS A 100 14.16 13.43 -14.24
C LYS A 100 15.36 14.34 -13.94
N LYS A 101 16.59 13.86 -14.19
CA LYS A 101 17.83 14.66 -14.00
C LYS A 101 17.78 16.04 -14.70
N TRP A 102 16.92 16.18 -15.72
CA TRP A 102 16.66 17.41 -16.46
C TRP A 102 15.34 18.12 -16.09
N SER A 103 14.43 17.55 -15.26
CA SER A 103 13.13 18.16 -14.94
C SER A 103 13.19 19.32 -13.97
N LEU A 104 14.23 19.42 -13.13
CA LEU A 104 14.47 20.68 -12.41
C LEU A 104 14.79 21.82 -13.39
N LEU A 105 15.37 21.50 -14.55
CA LEU A 105 15.67 22.44 -15.64
C LEU A 105 14.51 22.60 -16.64
N THR A 106 13.43 21.80 -16.58
CA THR A 106 12.26 21.99 -17.47
C THR A 106 11.39 23.19 -17.07
N ARG A 107 11.58 23.69 -15.83
CA ARG A 107 11.14 25.02 -15.40
C ARG A 107 12.29 25.74 -14.67
N PRO A 108 13.28 26.28 -15.39
CA PRO A 108 14.42 26.95 -14.76
C PRO A 108 13.98 28.19 -13.96
N GLN A 109 12.81 28.76 -14.30
CA GLN A 109 12.15 29.82 -13.55
C GLN A 109 11.87 29.44 -12.08
N ASN A 110 11.67 28.16 -11.76
CA ASN A 110 11.49 27.72 -10.38
C ASN A 110 12.72 28.07 -9.52
N PHE A 111 13.94 28.08 -10.08
CA PHE A 111 15.14 28.48 -9.32
C PHE A 111 15.20 29.97 -9.02
N LEU A 112 14.44 30.82 -9.72
CA LEU A 112 14.27 32.22 -9.34
C LEU A 112 13.38 32.35 -8.10
N ASN A 113 12.49 31.39 -7.86
CA ASN A 113 11.62 31.35 -6.69
C ASN A 113 12.45 31.03 -5.42
N LYS A 114 12.44 31.96 -4.45
CA LYS A 114 13.13 31.79 -3.16
C LYS A 114 12.60 30.59 -2.37
N ASN A 115 11.29 30.35 -2.38
CA ASN A 115 10.65 29.26 -1.65
C ASN A 115 11.07 27.90 -2.21
N PHE A 116 11.15 27.78 -3.53
CA PHE A 116 11.61 26.54 -4.17
C PHE A 116 13.06 26.21 -3.81
N ARG A 117 13.96 27.21 -3.79
CA ARG A 117 15.35 27.00 -3.36
C ARG A 117 15.45 26.61 -1.89
N LEU A 118 14.65 27.23 -1.02
CA LEU A 118 14.60 26.88 0.41
C LEU A 118 14.10 25.44 0.61
N MET A 119 13.01 25.07 -0.06
CA MET A 119 12.48 23.70 -0.06
C MET A 119 13.54 22.68 -0.51
N LEU A 120 14.27 22.96 -1.59
CA LEU A 120 15.32 22.06 -2.08
C LEU A 120 16.50 21.96 -1.10
N SER A 121 16.89 23.07 -0.47
CA SER A 121 17.92 23.10 0.56
C SER A 121 17.55 22.22 1.75
N ASP A 122 16.32 22.37 2.26
CA ASP A 122 15.81 21.56 3.37
C ASP A 122 15.62 20.09 2.99
N LEU A 123 15.25 19.79 1.74
CA LEU A 123 15.17 18.42 1.25
C LEU A 123 16.54 17.73 1.31
N ILE A 124 17.59 18.40 0.80
CA ILE A 124 18.95 17.87 0.84
C ILE A 124 19.43 17.71 2.28
N ARG A 125 19.15 18.70 3.13
CA ARG A 125 19.46 18.66 4.56
C ARG A 125 18.77 17.49 5.26
N PHE A 126 17.47 17.30 5.03
CA PHE A 126 16.70 16.18 5.57
C PHE A 126 17.32 14.85 5.17
N TYR A 127 17.66 14.67 3.88
CA TYR A 127 18.28 13.44 3.40
C TYR A 127 19.64 13.18 4.08
N GLN A 128 20.48 14.20 4.20
CA GLN A 128 21.81 14.08 4.81
C GLN A 128 21.75 13.80 6.30
N GLU A 129 20.85 14.47 7.04
CA GLU A 129 20.71 14.29 8.48
C GLU A 129 20.09 12.93 8.84
N ASN A 130 19.27 12.35 7.96
CA ASN A 130 18.47 11.16 8.26
C ASN A 130 19.02 9.86 7.66
N LYS A 131 19.91 9.90 6.66
CA LYS A 131 20.35 8.69 5.92
C LYS A 131 21.02 7.63 6.79
N ASP A 132 21.74 8.05 7.83
CA ASP A 132 22.58 7.16 8.65
C ASP A 132 22.11 7.12 10.12
N VAL A 133 20.92 7.66 10.41
CA VAL A 133 20.34 7.65 11.77
C VAL A 133 20.03 6.21 12.18
N VAL A 134 20.43 5.84 13.39
CA VAL A 134 20.06 4.56 14.00
C VAL A 134 18.62 4.68 14.52
N VAL A 135 17.66 4.37 13.65
CA VAL A 135 16.22 4.55 13.89
C VAL A 135 15.73 3.85 15.16
N ASP A 136 16.38 2.75 15.58
CA ASP A 136 16.01 2.04 16.80
C ASP A 136 16.32 2.78 18.10
N GLN A 137 17.21 3.76 18.05
CA GLN A 137 17.54 4.63 19.18
C GLN A 137 16.70 5.92 19.20
N CYS A 138 15.86 6.13 18.18
CA CYS A 138 14.98 7.29 18.14
C CYS A 138 13.82 7.13 19.11
N ASP A 139 13.40 8.26 19.68
CA ASP A 139 12.20 8.36 20.50
C ASP A 139 10.96 7.87 19.72
N ALA A 140 10.27 6.89 20.29
CA ALA A 140 9.07 6.30 19.71
C ALA A 140 7.89 7.30 19.65
N GLU A 141 7.91 8.31 20.53
CA GLU A 141 6.87 9.35 20.61
C GLU A 141 7.10 10.52 19.65
N LEU A 142 8.30 10.63 19.07
CA LEU A 142 8.63 11.78 18.23
C LEU A 142 7.83 11.73 16.92
N SER A 143 6.93 12.69 16.74
CA SER A 143 6.24 12.88 15.47
C SER A 143 7.15 13.51 14.41
N ILE A 144 6.84 13.31 13.13
CA ILE A 144 7.59 13.99 12.05
C ILE A 144 7.45 15.51 12.15
N GLU A 145 6.30 16.03 12.56
CA GLU A 145 6.10 17.47 12.77
C GLU A 145 6.98 18.02 13.89
N ASP A 146 7.06 17.32 15.03
CA ASP A 146 7.91 17.72 16.16
C ASP A 146 9.39 17.65 15.80
N TYR A 147 9.83 16.64 15.06
CA TYR A 147 11.20 16.57 14.54
C TYR A 147 11.52 17.80 13.68
N LEU A 148 10.63 18.15 12.74
CA LEU A 148 10.83 19.27 11.83
C LEU A 148 10.86 20.61 12.58
N ASN A 149 10.03 20.76 13.61
CA ASN A 149 10.02 21.94 14.50
C ASN A 149 11.32 22.05 15.30
N ARG A 150 11.79 20.97 15.92
CA ARG A 150 13.01 20.96 16.74
C ARG A 150 14.27 21.28 15.94
N ASN A 151 14.25 21.03 14.63
CA ASN A 151 15.40 21.20 13.73
C ASN A 151 15.20 22.33 12.71
N ASP A 152 14.26 23.26 12.97
CA ASP A 152 14.03 24.48 12.18
C ASP A 152 13.84 24.23 10.66
N TYR A 153 13.11 23.18 10.29
CA TYR A 153 12.75 22.93 8.90
C TYR A 153 11.66 23.89 8.43
N SER A 154 11.84 24.49 7.25
CA SER A 154 10.91 25.48 6.70
C SER A 154 9.54 24.89 6.41
N GLN A 155 8.49 25.68 6.61
CA GLN A 155 7.11 25.30 6.27
C GLN A 155 6.98 24.86 4.80
N VAL A 156 7.67 25.55 3.89
CA VAL A 156 7.64 25.25 2.46
C VAL A 156 8.14 23.84 2.16
N PHE A 157 9.21 23.37 2.82
CA PHE A 157 9.68 21.99 2.65
C PHE A 157 8.62 20.97 3.07
N ARG A 158 7.94 21.24 4.19
CA ARG A 158 6.90 20.37 4.73
C ARG A 158 5.73 20.28 3.76
N GLU A 159 5.17 21.42 3.39
CA GLU A 159 3.92 21.52 2.62
C GLU A 159 4.09 21.19 1.13
N GLU A 160 5.24 21.49 0.52
CA GLU A 160 5.45 21.32 -0.92
C GLU A 160 6.14 20.00 -1.29
N HIS A 161 6.74 19.30 -0.32
CA HIS A 161 7.48 18.07 -0.59
C HIS A 161 7.17 16.94 0.38
N LEU A 162 7.55 17.10 1.65
CA LEU A 162 7.54 15.97 2.58
C LEU A 162 6.12 15.48 2.83
N TYR A 163 5.18 16.38 3.13
CA TYR A 163 3.80 15.99 3.42
C TYR A 163 3.06 15.43 2.20
N PRO A 164 3.14 16.05 1.00
CA PRO A 164 2.61 15.44 -0.22
C PRO A 164 3.18 14.05 -0.53
N MET A 165 4.48 13.84 -0.29
CA MET A 165 5.14 12.55 -0.51
C MET A 165 4.65 11.48 0.47
N CYS A 166 4.63 11.79 1.77
CA CYS A 166 4.11 10.88 2.79
C CYS A 166 2.62 10.60 2.56
N GLY A 167 1.83 11.61 2.20
CA GLY A 167 0.43 11.46 1.83
C GLY A 167 0.24 10.50 0.66
N ALA A 168 1.09 10.59 -0.38
CA ALA A 168 1.04 9.67 -1.51
C ALA A 168 1.45 8.24 -1.16
N LEU A 169 2.42 8.07 -0.25
CA LEU A 169 2.92 6.74 0.15
C LEU A 169 1.94 5.97 1.03
N TRP A 170 1.30 6.66 1.98
CA TRP A 170 0.42 6.03 2.98
C TRP A 170 -1.05 6.42 2.83
N SER A 171 -1.41 7.05 1.70
CA SER A 171 -2.77 7.53 1.42
C SER A 171 -3.35 8.41 2.55
N SER A 172 -2.48 9.07 3.31
CA SER A 172 -2.87 9.79 4.53
C SER A 172 -3.34 11.21 4.20
N PRO A 173 -4.41 11.69 4.87
CA PRO A 173 -4.87 13.06 4.72
C PRO A 173 -3.87 14.04 5.35
N VAL A 174 -3.94 15.29 4.90
CA VAL A 174 -2.95 16.35 5.22
C VAL A 174 -2.75 16.54 6.73
N ASP A 175 -3.83 16.43 7.50
CA ASP A 175 -3.86 16.66 8.95
C ASP A 175 -3.33 15.48 9.79
N GLN A 176 -3.05 14.34 9.15
CA GLN A 176 -2.47 13.15 9.79
C GLN A 176 -0.99 12.99 9.50
N VAL A 177 -0.50 13.48 8.35
CA VAL A 177 0.89 13.26 7.93
C VAL A 177 1.89 13.75 8.97
N GLY A 178 1.67 14.93 9.56
CA GLY A 178 2.54 15.49 10.62
C GLY A 178 2.63 14.63 11.90
N LYS A 179 1.62 13.79 12.15
CA LYS A 179 1.49 12.95 13.34
C LYS A 179 2.11 11.56 13.17
N ILE A 180 2.52 11.19 11.95
CA ILE A 180 3.18 9.91 11.71
C ILE A 180 4.49 9.88 12.52
N PRO A 181 4.79 8.81 13.25
CA PRO A 181 6.03 8.70 14.00
C PRO A 181 7.26 8.89 13.11
N TYR A 182 8.17 9.77 13.52
CA TYR A 182 9.41 10.08 12.81
C TYR A 182 10.22 8.79 12.52
N LYS A 183 10.33 7.91 13.52
CA LYS A 183 11.00 6.61 13.39
C LYS A 183 10.45 5.79 12.22
N PHE A 184 9.13 5.78 12.04
CA PHE A 184 8.46 5.03 10.97
C PHE A 184 8.79 5.63 9.59
N VAL A 185 8.69 6.96 9.45
CA VAL A 185 9.00 7.67 8.20
C VAL A 185 10.46 7.47 7.78
N VAL A 186 11.41 7.70 8.70
CA VAL A 186 12.85 7.60 8.41
C VAL A 186 13.25 6.16 8.12
N SER A 187 12.76 5.20 8.91
CA SER A 187 13.02 3.78 8.66
C SER A 187 12.53 3.35 7.28
N PHE A 188 11.33 3.79 6.87
CA PHE A 188 10.81 3.54 5.53
C PHE A 188 11.69 4.18 4.45
N PHE A 189 12.06 5.46 4.58
CA PHE A 189 12.89 6.14 3.60
C PHE A 189 14.31 5.57 3.49
N GLN A 190 14.91 5.13 4.60
CA GLN A 190 16.20 4.44 4.61
C GLN A 190 16.09 3.09 3.90
N HIS A 191 15.10 2.26 4.29
CA HIS A 191 14.88 0.94 3.71
C HIS A 191 14.68 1.04 2.19
N HIS A 192 13.85 1.99 1.75
CA HIS A 192 13.50 2.17 0.34
C HIS A 192 14.48 3.03 -0.46
N ARG A 193 15.63 3.41 0.13
CA ARG A 193 16.66 4.27 -0.48
C ARG A 193 16.12 5.62 -0.99
N MET A 194 15.10 6.15 -0.34
CA MET A 194 14.48 7.44 -0.70
C MET A 194 15.29 8.64 -0.21
N LEU A 195 16.17 8.46 0.79
CA LEU A 195 17.11 9.49 1.28
C LEU A 195 18.37 9.65 0.40
N GLN A 196 18.41 9.02 -0.77
CA GLN A 196 19.55 9.05 -1.69
C GLN A 196 19.16 9.73 -3.01
N LEU A 197 20.09 10.50 -3.59
CA LEU A 197 19.90 11.19 -4.88
C LEU A 197 20.32 10.33 -6.09
N ALA A 198 21.11 9.28 -5.85
CA ALA A 198 21.61 8.34 -6.86
C ALA A 198 21.33 6.90 -6.44
N ASP A 199 21.57 5.94 -7.35
CA ASP A 199 21.55 4.49 -7.09
C ASP A 199 20.26 3.97 -6.44
N ARG A 200 19.12 4.53 -6.88
CA ARG A 200 17.80 4.07 -6.49
C ARG A 200 17.48 2.74 -7.19
N PRO A 201 16.81 1.79 -6.52
CA PRO A 201 16.38 0.54 -7.15
C PRO A 201 15.53 0.79 -8.38
N GLN A 202 15.70 -0.04 -9.41
CA GLN A 202 14.85 0.00 -10.59
C GLN A 202 13.47 -0.56 -10.23
N TRP A 203 12.45 0.28 -10.35
CA TRP A 203 11.07 -0.17 -10.16
C TRP A 203 10.61 -1.05 -11.32
N GLN A 204 9.72 -1.97 -10.99
CA GLN A 204 9.14 -2.95 -11.88
C GLN A 204 7.63 -3.03 -11.66
N THR A 205 6.92 -3.51 -12.67
CA THR A 205 5.50 -3.86 -12.65
C THR A 205 5.35 -5.29 -13.16
N VAL A 206 4.28 -5.97 -12.73
CA VAL A 206 3.93 -7.28 -13.30
C VAL A 206 3.42 -7.08 -14.72
N LYS A 207 3.98 -7.80 -15.69
CA LYS A 207 3.55 -7.73 -17.09
C LYS A 207 2.19 -8.40 -17.25
N GLY A 208 1.24 -7.70 -17.87
CA GLY A 208 -0.15 -8.18 -18.00
C GLY A 208 -1.00 -7.99 -16.73
N GLY A 209 -0.57 -7.12 -15.82
CA GLY A 209 -1.28 -6.79 -14.60
C GLY A 209 -0.99 -7.73 -13.44
N SER A 210 -1.11 -7.20 -12.23
CA SER A 210 -0.75 -7.85 -10.97
C SER A 210 -1.53 -9.15 -10.70
N ALA A 211 -2.78 -9.27 -11.14
CA ALA A 211 -3.57 -10.51 -11.02
C ALA A 211 -2.95 -11.72 -11.77
N SER A 212 -1.94 -11.50 -12.61
CA SER A 212 -1.20 -12.58 -13.27
C SER A 212 -0.55 -13.56 -12.30
N TYR A 213 -0.02 -13.10 -11.15
CA TYR A 213 0.58 -14.02 -10.18
C TYR A 213 -0.49 -14.85 -9.43
N ILE A 214 -1.70 -14.30 -9.24
CA ILE A 214 -2.83 -15.03 -8.66
C ILE A 214 -3.20 -16.21 -9.56
N ARG A 215 -3.35 -15.95 -10.87
CA ARG A 215 -3.62 -17.00 -11.87
C ARG A 215 -2.49 -18.04 -11.91
N ALA A 216 -1.25 -17.60 -11.76
CA ALA A 216 -0.09 -18.51 -11.72
C ALA A 216 -0.12 -19.42 -10.48
N ILE A 217 -0.47 -18.90 -9.30
CA ILE A 217 -0.66 -19.71 -8.08
C ILE A 217 -1.78 -20.73 -8.28
N GLN A 218 -2.95 -20.31 -8.80
CA GLN A 218 -4.06 -21.21 -9.07
C GLN A 218 -3.67 -22.37 -9.99
N LYS A 219 -2.83 -22.08 -11.01
CA LYS A 219 -2.31 -23.09 -11.92
C LYS A 219 -1.25 -24.00 -11.28
N ALA A 220 -0.34 -23.44 -10.49
CA ALA A 220 0.76 -24.18 -9.88
C ALA A 220 0.32 -25.02 -8.67
N CYS A 221 -0.75 -24.62 -7.99
CA CYS A 221 -1.24 -25.25 -6.76
C CYS A 221 -2.70 -25.74 -6.92
N PRO A 222 -2.95 -26.77 -7.76
CA PRO A 222 -4.31 -27.26 -8.03
C PRO A 222 -4.98 -27.92 -6.82
N SER A 223 -4.23 -28.24 -5.77
CA SER A 223 -4.75 -28.80 -4.52
C SER A 223 -5.43 -27.77 -3.62
N ILE A 224 -5.22 -26.47 -3.85
CA ILE A 224 -5.90 -25.41 -3.09
C ILE A 224 -7.37 -25.41 -3.47
N ILE A 225 -8.24 -25.40 -2.46
CA ILE A 225 -9.69 -25.24 -2.63
C ILE A 225 -10.00 -23.74 -2.56
N TRP A 226 -10.57 -23.20 -3.64
CA TRP A 226 -10.85 -21.77 -3.80
C TRP A 226 -12.33 -21.49 -3.57
N LYS A 227 -12.68 -20.75 -2.51
CA LYS A 227 -14.06 -20.41 -2.18
C LYS A 227 -14.30 -18.90 -2.21
N LYS A 228 -15.22 -18.47 -3.09
CA LYS A 228 -15.78 -17.12 -3.09
C LYS A 228 -16.96 -17.08 -2.11
N ALA A 229 -16.64 -17.11 -0.82
CA ALA A 229 -17.60 -17.16 0.26
C ALA A 229 -17.17 -16.20 1.38
N GLN A 230 -18.10 -15.35 1.79
CA GLN A 230 -17.90 -14.48 2.95
C GLN A 230 -17.97 -15.32 4.22
N VAL A 231 -16.85 -15.37 4.94
CA VAL A 231 -16.83 -15.87 6.33
C VAL A 231 -17.59 -14.89 7.21
N GLN A 232 -18.53 -15.40 7.99
CA GLN A 232 -19.32 -14.63 8.94
C GLN A 232 -18.81 -14.78 10.37
N GLN A 233 -18.27 -15.96 10.69
CA GLN A 233 -17.76 -16.26 12.01
C GLN A 233 -16.70 -17.37 11.95
N VAL A 234 -15.73 -17.31 12.85
CA VAL A 234 -14.74 -18.35 13.08
C VAL A 234 -14.83 -18.79 14.54
N ILE A 235 -15.18 -20.05 14.75
CA ILE A 235 -15.31 -20.67 16.06
C ILE A 235 -14.11 -21.58 16.27
N ARG A 236 -13.41 -21.41 17.39
CA ARG A 236 -12.17 -22.13 17.68
C ARG A 236 -12.36 -22.95 18.94
N GLU A 237 -12.17 -24.24 18.81
CA GLU A 237 -12.25 -25.21 19.90
C GLU A 237 -10.85 -25.77 20.19
N ASN A 238 -10.75 -26.62 21.22
CA ASN A 238 -9.47 -27.20 21.63
C ASN A 238 -8.81 -28.03 20.52
N ASP A 239 -9.62 -28.73 19.71
CA ASP A 239 -9.12 -29.69 18.73
C ASP A 239 -9.35 -29.29 17.27
N LEU A 240 -10.20 -28.28 17.03
CA LEU A 240 -10.63 -27.93 15.68
C LEU A 240 -11.02 -26.45 15.57
N VAL A 241 -11.21 -26.00 14.33
CA VAL A 241 -11.72 -24.69 13.97
C VAL A 241 -12.91 -24.85 13.02
N HIS A 242 -14.00 -24.16 13.29
CA HIS A 242 -15.14 -24.06 12.38
C HIS A 242 -15.15 -22.71 11.67
N ILE A 243 -15.22 -22.75 10.34
CA ILE A 243 -15.45 -21.59 9.49
C ILE A 243 -16.94 -21.57 9.12
N VAL A 244 -17.65 -20.56 9.57
CA VAL A 244 -19.07 -20.35 9.27
C VAL A 244 -19.18 -19.32 8.15
N THR A 245 -19.79 -19.73 7.05
CA THR A 245 -20.14 -18.86 5.92
C THR A 245 -21.65 -18.69 5.84
N ASN A 246 -22.11 -17.87 4.90
CA ASN A 246 -23.54 -17.75 4.60
C ASN A 246 -24.19 -19.02 4.02
N GLN A 247 -23.39 -19.99 3.57
CA GLN A 247 -23.87 -21.19 2.88
C GLN A 247 -23.70 -22.45 3.74
N GLU A 248 -22.57 -22.57 4.41
CA GLU A 248 -22.18 -23.79 5.11
C GLU A 248 -21.24 -23.50 6.28
N GLN A 249 -21.11 -24.50 7.15
CA GLN A 249 -20.10 -24.57 8.20
C GLN A 249 -19.13 -25.70 7.86
N GLU A 250 -17.83 -25.40 7.89
CA GLU A 250 -16.78 -26.37 7.62
C GLU A 250 -15.76 -26.45 8.75
N THR A 251 -15.23 -27.65 8.97
CA THR A 251 -14.23 -27.93 10.02
C THR A 251 -12.82 -27.99 9.44
N PHE A 252 -11.86 -27.44 10.18
CA PHE A 252 -10.44 -27.33 9.88
C PHE A 252 -9.61 -27.61 11.14
N ASP A 253 -8.32 -27.92 10.97
CA ASP A 253 -7.38 -28.09 12.09
C ASP A 253 -6.78 -26.75 12.53
N TRP A 254 -6.72 -25.79 11.61
CA TRP A 254 -6.07 -24.50 11.79
C TRP A 254 -6.70 -23.41 10.91
N VAL A 255 -6.67 -22.16 11.38
CA VAL A 255 -7.04 -20.98 10.59
C VAL A 255 -5.90 -19.97 10.48
N VAL A 256 -5.67 -19.48 9.28
CA VAL A 256 -4.82 -18.32 9.00
C VAL A 256 -5.71 -17.15 8.62
N PHE A 257 -5.75 -16.13 9.46
CA PHE A 257 -6.37 -14.85 9.15
C PHE A 257 -5.41 -14.03 8.30
N ALA A 258 -5.83 -13.78 7.05
CA ALA A 258 -5.12 -12.97 6.06
C ALA A 258 -5.97 -11.77 5.60
N SER A 259 -6.98 -11.39 6.38
CA SER A 259 -7.78 -10.19 6.23
C SER A 259 -7.27 -9.06 7.13
N HIS A 260 -7.88 -7.88 7.03
CA HIS A 260 -7.58 -6.77 7.94
C HIS A 260 -7.81 -7.16 9.41
N ALA A 261 -7.02 -6.58 10.31
CA ALA A 261 -7.04 -6.90 11.74
C ALA A 261 -8.42 -6.64 12.38
N ASP A 262 -9.09 -5.55 12.00
CA ASP A 262 -10.41 -5.20 12.52
C ASP A 262 -11.50 -6.14 11.99
N ASP A 263 -11.41 -6.53 10.72
CA ASP A 263 -12.28 -7.54 10.12
C ASP A 263 -12.05 -8.91 10.79
N THR A 264 -10.79 -9.31 10.99
CA THR A 264 -10.43 -10.53 11.72
C THR A 264 -11.04 -10.54 13.12
N LEU A 265 -10.91 -9.45 13.88
CA LEU A 265 -11.42 -9.38 15.24
C LEU A 265 -12.95 -9.55 15.31
N LYS A 266 -13.68 -9.04 14.31
CA LYS A 266 -15.14 -9.23 14.19
C LYS A 266 -15.54 -10.66 13.84
N LEU A 267 -14.69 -11.37 13.09
CA LEU A 267 -14.96 -12.76 12.67
C LEU A 267 -14.75 -13.76 13.82
N ILE A 268 -13.80 -13.50 14.71
CA ILE A 268 -13.46 -14.44 15.78
C ILE A 268 -14.60 -14.50 16.81
N GLN A 269 -15.14 -15.70 17.05
CA GLN A 269 -15.98 -15.93 18.21
C GLN A 269 -15.11 -15.95 19.48
N ASN A 270 -15.51 -15.15 20.48
CA ASN A 270 -14.82 -15.03 21.77
C ASN A 270 -13.32 -14.75 21.63
N PRO A 271 -12.89 -13.61 21.06
CA PRO A 271 -11.47 -13.28 20.97
C PRO A 271 -10.86 -13.20 22.37
N SER A 272 -9.59 -13.56 22.51
CA SER A 272 -8.86 -13.44 23.78
C SER A 272 -8.65 -11.96 24.14
N ALA A 273 -8.20 -11.70 25.37
CA ALA A 273 -7.83 -10.34 25.77
C ALA A 273 -6.67 -9.81 24.92
N ASP A 274 -5.64 -10.62 24.68
CA ASP A 274 -4.50 -10.27 23.85
C ASP A 274 -4.90 -10.04 22.38
N GLU A 275 -5.81 -10.84 21.83
CA GLU A 275 -6.31 -10.65 20.46
C GLU A 275 -7.06 -9.33 20.31
N ARG A 276 -7.92 -8.97 21.27
CA ARG A 276 -8.60 -7.67 21.27
C ARG A 276 -7.60 -6.51 21.38
N ASP A 277 -6.64 -6.63 22.29
CA ASP A 277 -5.68 -5.57 22.58
C ASP A 277 -4.70 -5.37 21.42
N VAL A 278 -4.22 -6.44 20.78
CA VAL A 278 -3.29 -6.35 19.66
C VAL A 278 -4.01 -5.99 18.36
N LEU A 279 -5.07 -6.71 17.98
CA LEU A 279 -5.74 -6.49 16.69
C LEU A 279 -6.57 -5.19 16.68
N GLY A 280 -7.07 -4.76 17.85
CA GLY A 280 -7.84 -3.52 18.00
C GLY A 280 -7.00 -2.24 17.86
N CYS A 281 -5.67 -2.34 17.79
CA CYS A 281 -4.81 -1.18 17.58
C CYS A 281 -4.70 -0.73 16.13
N PHE A 282 -5.06 -1.58 15.17
CA PHE A 282 -4.92 -1.27 13.75
C PHE A 282 -6.21 -0.64 13.20
N ASP A 283 -6.16 0.67 12.99
CA ASP A 283 -7.23 1.39 12.29
C ASP A 283 -7.03 1.33 10.77
N TYR A 284 -8.10 1.61 10.03
CA TYR A 284 -8.08 1.65 8.58
C TYR A 284 -8.83 2.86 8.05
N GLN A 285 -8.32 3.44 6.97
CA GLN A 285 -8.94 4.54 6.26
C GLN A 285 -9.51 4.07 4.92
N ASP A 286 -10.78 4.40 4.67
CA ASP A 286 -11.39 4.24 3.37
C ASP A 286 -10.83 5.25 2.36
N ASN A 287 -10.42 4.74 1.21
CA ASN A 287 -9.88 5.50 0.11
C ASN A 287 -10.62 5.14 -1.17
N PHE A 288 -10.98 6.16 -1.94
CA PHE A 288 -11.75 6.01 -3.15
C PHE A 288 -10.86 6.07 -4.38
N MET A 289 -10.82 5.02 -5.17
CA MET A 289 -10.01 4.90 -6.38
C MET A 289 -10.91 4.96 -7.61
N VAL A 290 -10.50 5.78 -8.59
CA VAL A 290 -11.16 5.90 -9.88
C VAL A 290 -10.17 5.61 -10.99
N VAL A 291 -10.45 4.64 -11.85
CA VAL A 291 -9.73 4.42 -13.11
C VAL A 291 -10.46 5.14 -14.23
N HIS A 292 -9.78 6.01 -14.97
CA HIS A 292 -10.41 6.89 -15.96
C HIS A 292 -9.41 7.30 -17.06
N HIS A 293 -9.91 7.94 -18.12
CA HIS A 293 -9.09 8.55 -19.17
C HIS A 293 -9.20 10.09 -19.25
N ASP A 294 -9.69 10.71 -18.17
CA ASP A 294 -9.82 12.17 -18.11
C ASP A 294 -8.47 12.86 -17.88
N THR A 295 -7.87 13.36 -18.96
CA THR A 295 -6.59 14.08 -18.92
C THR A 295 -6.67 15.42 -18.18
N SER A 296 -7.88 15.93 -17.88
CA SER A 296 -8.07 17.19 -17.13
C SER A 296 -7.47 17.15 -15.72
N ILE A 297 -7.32 15.93 -15.15
CA ILE A 297 -6.71 15.73 -13.85
C ILE A 297 -5.22 16.11 -13.87
N MET A 298 -4.52 15.89 -14.99
CA MET A 298 -3.08 16.09 -15.08
C MET A 298 -2.73 17.55 -15.45
N PRO A 299 -1.47 18.00 -15.21
CA PRO A 299 -1.04 19.32 -15.64
C PRO A 299 -1.21 19.56 -17.14
N LYS A 300 -1.52 20.81 -17.53
CA LYS A 300 -1.74 21.20 -18.93
C LYS A 300 -0.60 20.83 -19.89
N ARG A 301 0.66 20.83 -19.40
CA ARG A 301 1.83 20.46 -20.22
C ARG A 301 2.24 19.04 -19.89
N GLN A 302 2.18 18.16 -20.88
CA GLN A 302 2.54 16.75 -20.72
C GLN A 302 4.00 16.53 -20.30
N SER A 303 4.91 17.46 -20.64
CA SER A 303 6.30 17.43 -20.17
C SER A 303 6.46 17.50 -18.65
N GLN A 304 5.38 17.84 -17.93
CA GLN A 304 5.33 17.92 -16.47
C GLN A 304 4.62 16.73 -15.84
N TRP A 305 4.13 15.81 -16.65
CA TRP A 305 3.54 14.58 -16.14
C TRP A 305 4.64 13.72 -15.53
N ALA A 306 4.25 13.00 -14.50
CA ALA A 306 5.04 11.96 -13.87
C ALA A 306 4.12 10.78 -13.62
N SER A 307 4.69 9.59 -13.42
CA SER A 307 3.91 8.40 -13.12
C SER A 307 3.09 8.55 -11.84
N TRP A 308 3.61 9.29 -10.86
CA TRP A 308 2.95 9.62 -9.59
C TRP A 308 2.78 11.13 -9.51
N HIS A 309 1.54 11.57 -9.37
CA HIS A 309 1.20 12.97 -9.36
C HIS A 309 0.36 13.33 -8.14
N VAL A 310 0.82 14.30 -7.35
CA VAL A 310 0.05 14.84 -6.22
C VAL A 310 -0.58 16.17 -6.60
N HIS A 311 -1.90 16.24 -6.46
CA HIS A 311 -2.68 17.45 -6.61
C HIS A 311 -2.90 18.06 -5.22
N VAL A 312 -2.43 19.29 -5.01
CA VAL A 312 -2.77 20.06 -3.80
C VAL A 312 -3.79 21.13 -4.21
N THR A 313 -5.03 20.99 -3.76
CA THR A 313 -6.14 21.91 -4.06
C THR A 313 -6.63 22.58 -2.78
N ALA A 314 -7.28 23.75 -2.91
CA ALA A 314 -7.91 24.40 -1.77
C ALA A 314 -9.15 23.62 -1.31
N GLN A 315 -9.39 23.61 0.00
CA GLN A 315 -10.59 23.02 0.58
C GLN A 315 -11.82 23.89 0.27
N GLU A 316 -12.87 23.30 -0.32
CA GLU A 316 -14.08 24.04 -0.73
C GLU A 316 -14.89 24.61 0.46
N LYS A 317 -14.73 24.03 1.65
CA LYS A 317 -15.38 24.47 2.90
C LYS A 317 -14.39 24.42 4.07
N PRO A 318 -13.71 25.52 4.41
CA PRO A 318 -12.90 25.55 5.62
C PRO A 318 -13.81 25.35 6.84
N GLU A 319 -13.51 24.35 7.67
CA GLU A 319 -14.21 24.18 8.95
C GLU A 319 -14.02 25.46 9.79
N LYS A 320 -15.12 26.07 10.22
CA LYS A 320 -15.09 27.23 11.11
C LYS A 320 -14.41 26.81 12.41
N ASN A 321 -13.17 27.27 12.61
CA ASN A 321 -12.26 27.05 13.76
C ASN A 321 -11.19 25.96 13.62
N SER A 322 -10.99 25.32 12.47
CA SER A 322 -9.80 24.48 12.30
C SER A 322 -8.59 25.33 11.88
N LYS A 323 -7.47 25.20 12.61
CA LYS A 323 -6.13 25.59 12.12
C LYS A 323 -5.57 24.56 11.14
N ALA A 324 -6.39 23.58 10.74
CA ALA A 324 -5.98 22.50 9.85
C ALA A 324 -5.71 23.07 8.45
N HIS A 325 -4.72 22.47 7.78
CA HIS A 325 -4.27 22.88 6.46
C HIS A 325 -5.48 23.00 5.52
N GLN A 326 -5.66 24.17 4.91
CA GLN A 326 -6.79 24.50 4.02
C GLN A 326 -6.72 23.80 2.66
N VAL A 327 -6.06 22.65 2.59
CA VAL A 327 -5.73 21.96 1.35
C VAL A 327 -6.07 20.48 1.42
N HIS A 328 -6.44 19.91 0.28
CA HIS A 328 -6.68 18.49 0.10
C HIS A 328 -5.66 17.89 -0.86
N TYR A 329 -5.20 16.67 -0.59
CA TYR A 329 -4.39 15.88 -1.50
C TYR A 329 -5.25 14.94 -2.33
N GLY A 330 -4.98 14.90 -3.64
CA GLY A 330 -5.43 13.86 -4.54
C GLY A 330 -4.23 13.25 -5.24
N PHE A 331 -4.26 11.95 -5.49
CA PHE A 331 -3.10 11.24 -6.04
C PHE A 331 -3.48 10.58 -7.36
N THR A 332 -2.81 10.94 -8.44
CA THR A 332 -3.03 10.33 -9.76
C THR A 332 -1.81 9.54 -10.19
N TYR A 333 -2.06 8.29 -10.58
CA TYR A 333 -1.11 7.41 -11.22
C TYR A 333 -1.32 7.44 -12.74
N TRP A 334 -0.29 7.82 -13.49
CA TRP A 334 -0.33 7.75 -14.96
C TRP A 334 0.06 6.35 -15.41
N MET A 335 -0.97 5.52 -15.67
CA MET A 335 -0.82 4.08 -15.81
C MET A 335 -0.04 3.69 -17.07
N ASN A 336 -0.12 4.46 -18.16
CA ASN A 336 0.69 4.18 -19.35
C ASN A 336 2.20 4.22 -19.06
N SER A 337 2.65 5.15 -18.22
CA SER A 337 4.06 5.29 -17.83
C SER A 337 4.43 4.28 -16.75
N LEU A 338 3.54 4.08 -15.78
CA LEU A 338 3.77 3.22 -14.61
C LEU A 338 3.73 1.72 -14.97
N GLN A 339 2.79 1.30 -15.82
CA GLN A 339 2.58 -0.09 -16.21
C GLN A 339 3.04 -0.44 -17.63
N ASN A 340 3.56 0.52 -18.40
CA ASN A 340 3.81 0.38 -19.84
C ASN A 340 2.58 -0.14 -20.60
N LEU A 341 1.41 0.46 -20.36
CA LEU A 341 0.17 0.02 -21.01
C LEU A 341 0.33 0.08 -22.54
N PRO A 342 -0.05 -0.98 -23.28
CA PRO A 342 0.17 -1.07 -24.72
C PRO A 342 -0.81 -0.23 -25.55
N CYS A 343 -1.35 0.87 -25.03
CA CYS A 343 -2.37 1.70 -25.69
C CYS A 343 -1.94 3.17 -25.86
N LYS A 344 -2.60 3.85 -26.81
CA LYS A 344 -2.46 5.30 -27.06
C LYS A 344 -3.35 6.10 -26.11
N THR A 345 -4.52 5.57 -25.77
CA THR A 345 -5.43 6.17 -24.78
C THR A 345 -4.69 6.34 -23.45
N GLN A 346 -4.72 7.56 -22.90
CA GLN A 346 -4.07 7.86 -21.63
C GLN A 346 -4.98 7.45 -20.48
N VAL A 347 -4.51 6.51 -19.66
CA VAL A 347 -5.23 5.92 -18.54
C VAL A 347 -4.62 6.38 -17.23
N PHE A 348 -5.49 6.73 -16.29
CA PHE A 348 -5.14 7.22 -14.97
C PHE A 348 -5.88 6.42 -13.90
N SER A 349 -5.19 6.13 -12.81
CA SER A 349 -5.80 5.67 -11.57
C SER A 349 -5.68 6.81 -10.56
N THR A 350 -6.78 7.43 -10.16
CA THR A 350 -6.79 8.55 -9.23
C THR A 350 -7.38 8.13 -7.89
N LEU A 351 -6.55 8.19 -6.85
CA LEU A 351 -6.91 7.94 -5.46
C LEU A 351 -7.33 9.23 -4.78
N ASN A 352 -8.49 9.19 -4.13
CA ASN A 352 -9.14 10.29 -3.44
C ASN A 352 -9.21 11.55 -4.34
N PRO A 353 -9.90 11.47 -5.49
CA PRO A 353 -9.99 12.60 -6.42
C PRO A 353 -10.48 13.86 -5.70
N ASN A 354 -9.65 14.90 -5.72
CA ASN A 354 -9.93 16.23 -5.16
C ASN A 354 -10.22 17.28 -6.25
N MET A 355 -10.41 16.80 -7.48
CA MET A 355 -10.80 17.56 -8.66
C MET A 355 -11.86 16.74 -9.42
N PRO A 356 -12.76 17.39 -10.17
CA PRO A 356 -13.80 16.69 -10.91
C PRO A 356 -13.22 15.78 -11.99
N ILE A 357 -13.75 14.56 -12.08
CA ILE A 357 -13.50 13.62 -13.18
C ILE A 357 -14.82 13.49 -13.97
N ALA A 358 -14.77 13.67 -15.28
CA ALA A 358 -15.95 13.52 -16.13
C ALA A 358 -16.51 12.09 -16.06
N LYS A 359 -17.80 11.94 -15.73
CA LYS A 359 -18.44 10.63 -15.49
C LYS A 359 -18.40 9.69 -16.69
N ASP A 360 -18.49 10.24 -17.89
CA ASP A 360 -18.40 9.52 -19.17
C ASP A 360 -16.98 9.02 -19.48
N LYS A 361 -15.98 9.42 -18.69
CA LYS A 361 -14.59 9.00 -18.83
C LYS A 361 -14.11 8.02 -17.77
N ILE A 362 -14.99 7.62 -16.85
CA ILE A 362 -14.70 6.68 -15.77
C ILE A 362 -14.87 5.25 -16.29
N TYR A 363 -13.86 4.41 -16.08
CA TYR A 363 -13.90 2.98 -16.35
C TYR A 363 -14.30 2.18 -15.11
N VAL A 364 -13.70 2.52 -13.96
CA VAL A 364 -13.82 1.74 -12.74
C VAL A 364 -13.84 2.65 -11.52
N GLU A 365 -14.68 2.31 -10.55
CA GLU A 365 -14.69 2.89 -9.21
C GLU A 365 -14.48 1.76 -8.17
N ARG A 366 -13.62 2.02 -7.19
CA ARG A 366 -13.27 1.07 -6.12
C ARG A 366 -13.11 1.79 -4.79
N HIS A 367 -13.46 1.10 -3.72
CA HIS A 367 -13.12 1.51 -2.36
C HIS A 367 -12.10 0.54 -1.79
N TYR A 368 -10.97 1.08 -1.32
CA TYR A 368 -9.95 0.33 -0.60
C TYR A 368 -9.81 0.84 0.81
N ARG A 369 -9.45 -0.05 1.73
CA ARG A 369 -9.10 0.30 3.11
C ARG A 369 -7.60 0.17 3.28
N HIS A 370 -6.93 1.26 3.65
CA HIS A 370 -5.49 1.26 3.94
C HIS A 370 -5.26 1.34 5.46
N PRO A 371 -4.28 0.59 6.01
CA PRO A 371 -3.96 0.66 7.43
C PRO A 371 -3.42 2.04 7.82
N VAL A 372 -3.81 2.51 9.00
CA VAL A 372 -3.29 3.73 9.62
C VAL A 372 -2.14 3.35 10.54
N PHE A 373 -0.95 3.93 10.31
CA PHE A 373 0.26 3.66 11.09
C PHE A 373 0.50 4.75 12.13
N ASP A 374 -0.41 4.81 13.10
CA ASP A 374 -0.20 5.60 14.30
C ASP A 374 0.67 4.84 15.33
N LYS A 375 0.91 5.49 16.47
CA LYS A 375 1.72 4.92 17.54
C LYS A 375 1.22 3.55 18.00
N LYS A 376 -0.08 3.41 18.29
CA LYS A 376 -0.64 2.15 18.82
C LYS A 376 -0.51 1.02 17.80
N ALA A 377 -0.69 1.29 16.51
CA ALA A 377 -0.51 0.30 15.46
C ALA A 377 0.94 -0.20 15.43
N ILE A 378 1.92 0.72 15.45
CA ILE A 378 3.36 0.39 15.40
C ILE A 378 3.80 -0.39 16.64
N GLU A 379 3.36 0.00 17.84
CA GLU A 379 3.66 -0.75 19.07
C GLU A 379 3.08 -2.17 19.04
N SER A 380 1.85 -2.32 18.53
CA SER A 380 1.20 -3.62 18.39
C SER A 380 1.87 -4.56 17.39
N GLN A 381 2.61 -4.05 16.40
CA GLN A 381 3.38 -4.90 15.48
C GLN A 381 4.41 -5.78 16.21
N ALA A 382 5.04 -5.25 17.26
CA ALA A 382 6.04 -5.98 18.06
C ALA A 382 5.42 -7.12 18.89
N ARG A 383 4.10 -7.12 19.06
CA ARG A 383 3.35 -8.03 19.94
C ARG A 383 2.75 -9.24 19.21
N TRP A 384 3.07 -9.43 17.95
CA TRP A 384 2.55 -10.53 17.11
C TRP A 384 2.68 -11.92 17.75
N GLU A 385 3.81 -12.22 18.41
CA GLU A 385 4.05 -13.54 19.04
C GLU A 385 3.08 -13.84 20.20
N LEU A 386 2.44 -12.82 20.79
CA LEU A 386 1.47 -13.02 21.87
C LEU A 386 0.21 -13.72 21.36
N ILE A 387 -0.19 -13.49 20.10
CA ILE A 387 -1.45 -13.99 19.54
C ILE A 387 -1.23 -15.10 18.52
N ASN A 388 -0.10 -15.09 17.79
CA ASN A 388 0.12 -16.06 16.73
C ASN A 388 0.46 -17.44 17.30
N GLY A 389 -0.17 -18.49 16.77
CA GLY A 389 -0.01 -19.86 17.28
C GLY A 389 -0.96 -20.20 18.41
N GLN A 390 -1.67 -19.22 18.97
CA GLN A 390 -2.66 -19.43 20.01
C GLN A 390 -4.00 -19.84 19.39
N ASN A 391 -4.79 -20.63 20.11
CA ASN A 391 -6.15 -21.01 19.73
C ASN A 391 -6.25 -21.52 18.27
N ARG A 392 -5.29 -22.33 17.82
CA ARG A 392 -5.23 -22.86 16.43
C ARG A 392 -5.31 -21.79 15.34
N SER A 393 -4.75 -20.61 15.62
CA SER A 393 -4.87 -19.43 14.76
C SER A 393 -3.51 -18.84 14.41
N SER A 394 -3.43 -18.26 13.22
CA SER A 394 -2.30 -17.44 12.80
C SER A 394 -2.77 -16.17 12.11
N PHE A 395 -1.96 -15.11 12.18
CA PHE A 395 -2.35 -13.78 11.73
C PHE A 395 -1.29 -13.22 10.78
N CYS A 396 -1.69 -12.87 9.57
CA CYS A 396 -0.82 -12.23 8.59
C CYS A 396 -1.57 -11.12 7.84
N GLY A 397 -0.83 -10.20 7.25
CA GLY A 397 -1.36 -8.99 6.66
C GLY A 397 -0.31 -7.91 6.53
N ALA A 398 -0.47 -7.01 5.57
CA ALA A 398 0.48 -5.92 5.34
C ALA A 398 0.60 -4.95 6.54
N TYR A 399 -0.43 -4.90 7.41
CA TYR A 399 -0.45 -4.09 8.64
C TYR A 399 0.59 -4.52 9.69
N TRP A 400 1.26 -5.67 9.52
CA TRP A 400 2.40 -6.08 10.36
C TRP A 400 3.74 -5.44 9.96
N GLY A 401 3.78 -4.61 8.90
CA GLY A 401 4.95 -3.87 8.44
C GLY A 401 4.60 -2.45 8.03
N TRP A 402 5.03 -1.99 6.85
CA TRP A 402 4.72 -0.64 6.36
C TRP A 402 3.44 -0.55 5.51
N GLY A 403 2.68 -1.64 5.39
CA GLY A 403 1.43 -1.68 4.60
C GLY A 403 1.63 -2.01 3.13
N PHE A 404 2.82 -2.43 2.71
CA PHE A 404 3.13 -2.75 1.32
C PHE A 404 2.98 -4.25 1.02
N HIS A 405 3.03 -4.59 -0.27
CA HIS A 405 2.86 -5.95 -0.76
C HIS A 405 3.89 -6.93 -0.18
N GLU A 406 5.15 -6.51 -0.06
CA GLU A 406 6.20 -7.30 0.57
C GLU A 406 5.92 -7.54 2.05
N ASP A 407 5.37 -6.57 2.79
CA ASP A 407 5.03 -6.77 4.20
C ASP A 407 3.92 -7.82 4.36
N GLY A 408 2.99 -7.85 3.40
CA GLY A 408 1.99 -8.90 3.30
C GLY A 408 2.61 -10.28 3.07
N ALA A 409 3.53 -10.41 2.12
CA ALA A 409 4.27 -11.66 1.86
C ALA A 409 5.16 -12.08 3.04
N ARG A 410 5.85 -11.13 3.67
CA ARG A 410 6.75 -11.35 4.82
C ARG A 410 6.00 -11.82 6.06
N SER A 411 4.87 -11.19 6.37
CA SER A 411 4.02 -11.64 7.48
C SER A 411 3.46 -13.05 7.23
N ALA A 412 3.10 -13.38 5.99
CA ALA A 412 2.69 -14.72 5.62
C ALA A 412 3.84 -15.74 5.71
N GLN A 413 5.04 -15.42 5.23
CA GLN A 413 6.22 -16.27 5.39
C GLN A 413 6.50 -16.56 6.87
N ARG A 414 6.36 -15.57 7.75
CA ARG A 414 6.49 -15.74 9.20
C ARG A 414 5.47 -16.74 9.77
N VAL A 415 4.22 -16.71 9.30
CA VAL A 415 3.18 -17.70 9.65
C VAL A 415 3.57 -19.09 9.14
N VAL A 416 3.97 -19.20 7.88
CA VAL A 416 4.39 -20.47 7.24
C VAL A 416 5.52 -21.11 8.05
N ASP A 417 6.56 -20.35 8.39
CA ASP A 417 7.72 -20.85 9.13
C ASP A 417 7.37 -21.36 10.54
N LYS A 418 6.37 -20.74 11.18
CA LYS A 418 5.86 -21.19 12.49
C LYS A 418 5.02 -22.46 12.34
N LEU A 419 4.11 -22.49 11.38
CA LEU A 419 3.24 -23.65 11.13
C LEU A 419 4.04 -24.90 10.76
N LEU A 420 5.05 -24.78 9.91
CA LEU A 420 5.91 -25.92 9.52
C LEU A 420 6.75 -26.46 10.69
N LYS A 421 6.90 -25.70 11.79
CA LYS A 421 7.58 -26.14 13.02
C LYS A 421 6.65 -26.76 14.04
N LEU A 422 5.34 -26.52 13.94
CA LEU A 422 4.34 -27.24 14.72
C LEU A 422 4.29 -28.66 14.15
N LYS A 423 5.15 -29.54 14.67
CA LYS A 423 5.04 -30.97 14.41
C LYS A 423 3.68 -31.43 14.91
N ASP A 424 3.05 -32.30 14.11
CA ASP A 424 1.72 -32.90 14.36
C ASP A 424 1.49 -33.27 15.84
#